data_AF-A0PGA7-F1
#
_entry.id   AF-A0PGA7-F1
#
_cell.length_a   1.000
_cell.length_b   1.000
_cell.length_c   1.000
_cell.angle_alpha   90.00
_cell.angle_beta   90.00
_cell.angle_gamma   90.00
#
_symmetry.space_group_name_H-M   'P 1'
#
loop_
_entity.id
_entity.type
_entity.pdbx_description
1 polymer ?
#
loop_
_entity_poly.entity_id
_entity_poly.type
_entity_poly.pdbx_seq_one_letter_code
_entity_poly.pdbx_strand_id
1 'polypeptide(L)'
;TFLCVVGDQFARLKKGDRYFYDLGGQPGSFSEPQLQEIRRASWARVLCDNSDNIQAVQPLAFQLTGSQFNQPADCRGPIIPRPNLQLWRGERVG
;
A
#
# COMPACT_ATOMS: atom_id res chain seq x y z
N THR A 1 -24.25 -6.56 13.03
CA THR A 1 -23.86 -7.90 13.51
C THR A 1 -22.69 -8.52 12.73
N PHE A 2 -22.65 -8.78 11.42
CA PHE A 2 -21.37 -9.21 10.78
C PHE A 2 -20.26 -8.14 10.85
N LEU A 3 -20.63 -6.86 10.66
CA LEU A 3 -19.72 -5.71 10.77
C LEU A 3 -18.97 -5.64 12.11
N CYS A 4 -19.62 -5.98 13.22
CA CYS A 4 -19.01 -5.97 14.55
C CYS A 4 -17.91 -7.04 14.65
N VAL A 5 -18.20 -8.27 14.18
CA VAL A 5 -17.22 -9.37 14.18
C VAL A 5 -16.01 -8.99 13.32
N VAL A 6 -16.23 -8.55 12.07
CA VAL A 6 -15.12 -8.16 11.19
C VAL A 6 -14.31 -7.00 11.80
N GLY A 7 -14.99 -5.94 12.25
CA GLY A 7 -14.32 -4.78 12.83
C GLY A 7 -13.50 -5.11 14.08
N ASP A 8 -14.06 -5.90 15.01
CA ASP A 8 -13.36 -6.31 16.24
C ASP A 8 -12.14 -7.19 15.92
N GLN A 9 -12.26 -8.14 14.99
CA GLN A 9 -11.13 -8.99 14.60
C GLN A 9 -10.00 -8.18 13.95
N PHE A 10 -10.29 -7.30 12.99
CA PHE A 10 -9.25 -6.44 12.38
C PHE A 10 -8.60 -5.49 13.39
N ALA A 11 -9.36 -4.94 14.34
CA ALA A 11 -8.83 -4.08 15.38
C ALA A 11 -7.88 -4.84 16.32
N ARG A 12 -8.23 -6.07 16.71
CA ARG A 12 -7.37 -6.93 17.55
C ARG A 12 -6.10 -7.34 16.81
N LEU A 13 -6.19 -7.69 15.54
CA LEU A 13 -5.02 -8.03 14.72
C LEU A 13 -4.06 -6.85 14.62
N LYS A 14 -4.55 -5.63 14.32
CA LYS A 14 -3.70 -4.44 14.27
C LYS A 14 -3.07 -4.11 15.62
N LYS A 15 -3.85 -4.11 16.71
CA LYS A 15 -3.35 -3.70 18.05
C LYS A 15 -2.44 -4.74 18.70
N GLY A 16 -2.64 -6.02 18.39
CA GLY A 16 -1.89 -7.13 18.97
C GLY A 16 -0.57 -7.44 18.25
N ASP A 17 -0.36 -6.87 17.06
CA ASP A 17 0.85 -7.09 16.27
C ASP A 17 1.95 -6.08 16.64
N ARG A 18 3.02 -6.58 17.26
CA ARG A 18 4.19 -5.79 17.64
C ARG A 18 4.93 -5.21 16.42
N TYR A 19 4.80 -5.84 15.26
CA TYR A 19 5.46 -5.45 14.02
C TYR A 19 4.51 -4.75 13.04
N PHE A 20 3.34 -4.31 13.51
CA PHE A 20 2.42 -3.59 12.66
C PHE A 20 3.10 -2.35 12.08
N TYR A 21 3.01 -2.17 10.75
CA TYR A 21 3.93 -1.34 9.98
C TYR A 21 3.99 0.15 10.37
N ASP A 22 2.94 0.71 10.98
CA ASP A 22 2.87 2.12 11.37
C ASP A 22 3.30 2.38 12.82
N LEU A 23 3.74 1.34 13.55
CA LEU A 23 4.27 1.48 14.90
C LEU A 23 5.71 2.03 14.87
N GLY A 24 5.91 3.18 15.53
CA GLY A 24 7.22 3.81 15.68
C GLY A 24 7.90 3.49 17.02
N GLY A 25 9.21 3.76 17.08
CA GLY A 25 9.97 3.73 18.34
C GLY A 25 10.34 2.33 18.87
N GLN A 26 10.15 1.27 18.08
CA GLN A 26 10.51 -0.10 18.44
C GLN A 26 11.63 -0.65 17.55
N PRO A 27 12.38 -1.67 18.00
CA PRO A 27 13.28 -2.42 17.12
C PRO A 27 12.49 -3.02 15.95
N GLY A 28 12.90 -2.67 14.72
CA GLY A 28 12.24 -3.07 13.47
C GLY A 28 11.16 -2.12 12.97
N SER A 29 10.85 -1.02 13.69
CA SER A 29 9.99 0.05 13.17
C SER A 29 10.61 0.66 11.91
N PHE A 30 9.78 0.96 10.91
CA PHE A 30 10.20 1.78 9.78
C PHE A 30 10.54 3.20 10.24
N SER A 31 11.52 3.82 9.60
CA SER A 31 11.75 5.26 9.70
C SER A 31 10.60 6.06 9.08
N GLU A 32 10.43 7.31 9.49
CA GLU A 32 9.36 8.16 8.94
C GLU A 32 9.43 8.27 7.39
N PRO A 33 10.60 8.47 6.75
CA PRO A 33 10.69 8.47 5.29
C PRO A 33 10.23 7.17 4.65
N GLN A 34 10.61 6.01 5.21
CA GLN A 34 10.16 4.70 4.73
C GLN A 34 8.64 4.53 4.86
N LEU A 35 8.07 4.94 6.00
CA LEU A 35 6.63 4.88 6.23
C LEU A 35 5.85 5.74 5.23
N GLN A 36 6.39 6.90 4.85
CA GLN A 36 5.81 7.74 3.79
C GLN A 36 5.83 7.04 2.42
N GLU A 37 6.87 6.30 2.08
CA GLU A 37 6.90 5.52 0.84
C GLU A 37 5.95 4.31 0.87
N ILE A 38 5.82 3.62 2.00
CA ILE A 38 4.83 2.54 2.18
C ILE A 38 3.41 3.09 1.97
N ARG A 39 3.09 4.28 2.51
CA ARG A 39 1.77 4.92 2.37
C ARG A 39 1.42 5.29 0.92
N ARG A 40 2.42 5.41 0.03
CA ARG A 40 2.20 5.63 -1.41
C ARG A 40 1.85 4.37 -2.17
N ALA A 41 2.05 3.18 -1.58
CA ALA A 41 1.70 1.92 -2.22
C ALA A 41 0.19 1.84 -2.49
N SER A 42 -0.16 1.22 -3.61
CA SER A 42 -1.55 1.02 -4.02
C SER A 42 -1.69 -0.29 -4.77
N TRP A 43 -2.90 -0.87 -4.77
CA TRP A 43 -3.18 -2.06 -5.58
C TRP A 43 -3.00 -1.80 -7.07
N ALA A 44 -3.32 -0.60 -7.54
CA ALA A 44 -3.03 -0.16 -8.91
C ALA A 44 -1.53 -0.30 -9.24
N ARG A 45 -0.66 0.14 -8.33
CA ARG A 45 0.80 0.01 -8.48
C ARG A 45 1.25 -1.45 -8.51
N VAL A 46 0.73 -2.28 -7.59
CA VAL A 46 1.03 -3.71 -7.54
C VAL A 46 0.68 -4.38 -8.86
N LEU A 47 -0.51 -4.12 -9.40
CA LEU A 47 -0.94 -4.66 -10.70
C LEU A 47 -0.02 -4.20 -11.83
N CYS A 48 0.29 -2.91 -11.89
CA CYS A 48 1.17 -2.36 -12.93
C CYS A 48 2.61 -2.88 -12.88
N ASP A 49 3.14 -3.28 -11.71
CA ASP A 49 4.52 -3.78 -11.58
C ASP A 49 4.65 -5.28 -11.79
N ASN A 50 3.55 -6.04 -11.65
CA ASN A 50 3.59 -7.51 -11.62
C ASN A 50 2.75 -8.16 -12.73
N SER A 51 2.37 -7.41 -13.76
CA SER A 51 1.58 -7.94 -14.89
C SER A 51 2.26 -7.62 -16.21
N ASP A 52 2.39 -8.61 -17.09
CA ASP A 52 3.18 -8.49 -18.32
C ASP A 52 2.59 -7.51 -19.35
N ASN A 53 1.26 -7.41 -19.41
CA ASN A 53 0.54 -6.69 -20.47
C ASN A 53 -0.35 -5.54 -19.95
N ILE A 54 -0.17 -5.12 -18.70
CA ILE A 54 -0.95 -4.03 -18.12
C ILE A 54 -0.18 -2.71 -18.28
N GLN A 55 -0.71 -1.82 -19.12
CA GLN A 55 -0.15 -0.48 -19.33
C GLN A 55 -0.95 0.61 -18.62
N ALA A 56 -2.23 0.36 -18.31
CA ALA A 56 -3.09 1.29 -17.59
C ALA A 56 -4.08 0.53 -16.71
N VAL A 57 -4.37 1.08 -15.52
CA VAL A 57 -5.36 0.54 -14.57
C VAL A 57 -6.10 1.67 -13.87
N GLN A 58 -7.24 1.35 -13.27
CA GLN A 58 -7.93 2.30 -12.39
C GLN A 58 -7.07 2.60 -11.14
N PRO A 59 -6.81 3.88 -10.79
CA PRO A 59 -6.05 4.23 -9.58
C PRO A 59 -6.67 3.66 -8.29
N LEU A 60 -8.00 3.63 -8.20
CA LEU A 60 -8.76 3.03 -7.10
C LEU A 60 -9.23 1.64 -7.52
N ALA A 61 -8.33 0.65 -7.46
CA ALA A 61 -8.53 -0.70 -8.01
C ALA A 61 -9.72 -1.49 -7.44
N PHE A 62 -10.21 -1.13 -6.24
CA PHE A 62 -11.39 -1.76 -5.63
C PHE A 62 -12.72 -1.07 -5.94
N GLN A 63 -12.68 0.12 -6.55
CA GLN A 63 -13.91 0.76 -7.01
C GLN A 63 -14.36 0.15 -8.34
N LEU A 64 -15.68 0.01 -8.49
CA LEU A 64 -16.26 -0.44 -9.75
C LEU A 64 -15.91 0.50 -10.90
N THR A 65 -15.76 -0.08 -12.09
CA THR A 65 -15.59 0.66 -13.34
C THR A 65 -16.81 1.52 -13.63
N GLY A 66 -16.62 2.66 -14.29
CA GLY A 66 -17.70 3.56 -14.71
C GLY A 66 -17.73 4.90 -13.97
N SER A 67 -16.92 5.07 -12.92
CA SER A 67 -16.69 6.39 -12.33
C SER A 67 -15.85 7.26 -13.26
N GLN A 68 -16.33 8.45 -13.59
CA GLN A 68 -15.57 9.45 -14.37
C GLN A 68 -14.29 9.91 -13.65
N PHE A 69 -14.21 9.72 -12.32
CA PHE A 69 -13.07 10.11 -11.50
C PHE A 69 -12.05 8.98 -11.27
N ASN A 70 -12.35 7.77 -11.75
CA ASN A 70 -11.49 6.58 -11.60
C ASN A 70 -11.25 5.91 -12.96
N GLN A 71 -10.98 6.72 -13.97
CA GLN A 71 -10.63 6.23 -15.29
C GLN A 71 -9.25 5.55 -15.26
N PRO A 72 -8.98 4.58 -16.16
CA PRO A 72 -7.66 3.99 -16.28
C PRO A 72 -6.58 5.06 -16.45
N ALA A 73 -5.53 4.98 -15.66
CA ALA A 73 -4.35 5.82 -15.76
C ALA A 73 -3.14 5.00 -16.18
N ASP A 74 -2.26 5.60 -16.97
CA ASP A 74 -1.01 4.97 -17.42
C ASP A 74 -0.14 4.60 -16.20
N CYS A 75 0.30 3.35 -16.15
CA CYS A 75 1.19 2.78 -15.15
C CYS A 75 2.56 3.47 -15.06
N ARG A 76 2.99 4.22 -16.08
CA ARG A 76 4.22 5.03 -16.10
C ARG A 76 3.97 6.50 -15.77
N GLY A 77 2.70 6.91 -15.72
CA GLY A 77 2.29 8.26 -15.37
C GLY A 77 2.39 8.58 -13.87
N PRO A 78 2.18 9.85 -13.49
CA PRO A 78 2.31 10.30 -12.10
C PRO A 78 1.12 9.91 -11.21
N ILE A 79 0.00 9.48 -11.78
CA ILE A 79 -1.24 9.16 -11.05
C ILE A 79 -1.10 7.88 -10.20
N ILE A 80 -0.28 6.92 -10.64
CA ILE A 80 -0.03 5.66 -9.93
C ILE A 80 1.44 5.65 -9.50
N PRO A 81 1.78 6.33 -8.38
CA PRO A 81 3.15 6.54 -7.97
C PRO A 81 3.84 5.22 -7.58
N ARG A 82 5.16 5.19 -7.76
CA ARG A 82 6.03 4.11 -7.31
C ARG A 82 6.61 4.44 -5.93
N PRO A 83 6.49 3.55 -4.94
CA PRO A 83 7.26 3.67 -3.71
C PRO A 83 8.76 3.70 -4.00
N ASN A 84 9.48 4.65 -3.41
CA ASN A 84 10.92 4.75 -3.51
C ASN A 84 11.61 3.79 -2.53
N LEU A 85 11.94 2.59 -3.02
CA LEU A 85 12.60 1.57 -2.21
C LEU A 85 14.07 1.87 -1.89
N GLN A 86 14.64 2.96 -2.41
CA GLN A 86 16.03 3.34 -2.10
C GLN A 86 16.22 3.73 -0.63
N LEU A 87 15.13 4.04 0.09
CA LEU A 87 15.18 4.34 1.52
C LEU A 87 15.54 3.13 2.39
N TRP A 88 15.50 1.91 1.84
CA TRP A 88 15.92 0.67 2.52
C TRP A 88 17.35 0.27 2.17
N ARG A 89 18.06 1.06 1.36
CA ARG A 89 19.42 0.73 0.93
C ARG A 89 20.35 0.70 2.14
N GLY A 90 21.00 -0.45 2.36
CA GLY A 90 21.99 -0.62 3.43
C GLY A 90 21.37 -0.89 4.81
N GLU A 91 20.05 -1.14 4.88
CA GLU A 91 19.48 -1.71 6.09
C GLU A 91 20.03 -3.12 6.33
N ARG A 92 20.26 -3.42 7.60
CA ARG A 92 20.67 -4.76 8.02
C ARG A 92 19.49 -5.69 7.80
N VAL A 93 19.68 -6.75 7.02
CA VAL A 93 18.75 -7.88 7.02
C VAL A 93 18.80 -8.46 8.43
N GLY A 94 17.69 -8.34 9.15
CA GLY A 94 17.55 -8.87 10.51
C GLY A 94 17.65 -10.39 10.55
#